data_AF-A0A9E3XIC9-F1
#
_entry.id   AF-A0A9E3XIC9-F1
#
_cell.length_a   1.000
_cell.length_b   1.000
_cell.length_c   1.000
_cell.angle_alpha   90.00
_cell.angle_beta   90.00
_cell.angle_gamma   90.00
#
_symmetry.space_group_name_H-M   'P 1'
#
loop_
_entity.id
_entity.type
_entity.pdbx_description
1 polymer ?
#
loop_
_entity_poly.entity_id
_entity_poly.type
_entity_poly.pdbx_seq_one_letter_code
_entity_poly.pdbx_strand_id
1 'polypeptide(L)'
;RLYQEVFERQVETFVGEMLRAFEGGGPFRAFLESFISNYIDAIARRPGLVRFIVWEISQGGNNFVKLLKMHLASKGFNSIPIPDIIRAAAERGEIRPTDPVQLMISLMGLCVYPFIAQPILENILPGLSVTDPQFLKQRKQAVLELVWDGVKP
;
A
#
# COMPACT_ATOMS: atom_id res chain seq x y z
N ARG A 1 1.09 -27.29 -5.12
CA ARG A 1 1.55 -26.82 -6.45
C ARG A 1 0.54 -25.87 -7.09
N LEU A 2 -0.70 -26.29 -7.38
CA LEU A 2 -1.72 -25.39 -7.98
C LEU A 2 -2.04 -24.13 -7.14
N TYR A 3 -2.17 -24.27 -5.81
CA TYR A 3 -2.42 -23.13 -4.92
C TYR A 3 -1.27 -22.11 -4.96
N GLN A 4 -0.03 -22.59 -4.98
CA GLN A 4 1.16 -21.72 -4.98
C GLN A 4 1.30 -20.94 -6.29
N GLU A 5 1.02 -21.57 -7.43
CA GLU A 5 1.05 -20.90 -8.74
C GLU A 5 -0.07 -19.87 -8.90
N VAL A 6 -1.30 -20.19 -8.45
CA VAL A 6 -2.41 -19.22 -8.42
C VAL A 6 -2.06 -18.04 -7.52
N PHE A 7 -1.37 -18.33 -6.42
CA PHE A 7 -1.01 -17.36 -5.41
C PHE A 7 0.12 -16.42 -5.88
N GLU A 8 1.18 -16.95 -6.48
CA GLU A 8 2.27 -16.17 -7.08
C GLU A 8 1.72 -15.18 -8.13
N ARG A 9 0.81 -15.62 -9.01
CA ARG A 9 0.14 -14.74 -9.99
C ARG A 9 -0.64 -13.60 -9.33
N GLN A 10 -1.28 -13.84 -8.18
CA GLN A 10 -1.98 -12.78 -7.45
C GLN A 10 -1.01 -11.74 -6.88
N VAL A 11 0.15 -12.17 -6.37
CA VAL A 11 1.21 -11.26 -5.90
C VAL A 11 1.83 -10.49 -7.05
N GLU A 12 2.13 -11.15 -8.17
CA GLU A 12 2.65 -10.48 -9.36
C GLU A 12 1.69 -9.39 -9.85
N THR A 13 0.39 -9.72 -9.93
CA THR A 13 -0.65 -8.76 -10.29
C THR A 13 -0.70 -7.60 -9.30
N PHE A 14 -0.67 -7.89 -8.00
CA PHE A 14 -0.67 -6.87 -6.94
C PHE A 14 0.53 -5.94 -7.02
N VAL A 15 1.74 -6.49 -7.17
CA VAL A 15 2.97 -5.71 -7.31
C VAL A 15 2.92 -4.86 -8.58
N GLY A 16 2.42 -5.40 -9.69
CA GLY A 16 2.23 -4.66 -10.93
C GLY A 16 1.23 -3.49 -10.79
N GLU A 17 0.10 -3.72 -10.12
CA GLU A 17 -0.91 -2.67 -9.83
C GLU A 17 -0.33 -1.59 -8.90
N MET A 18 0.42 -1.99 -7.86
CA MET A 18 1.12 -1.05 -6.99
C MET A 18 2.10 -0.19 -7.79
N LEU A 19 2.91 -0.80 -8.66
CA LEU A 19 3.94 -0.08 -9.41
C LEU A 19 3.34 0.93 -10.40
N ARG A 20 2.20 0.61 -11.02
CA ARG A 20 1.48 1.55 -11.90
C ARG A 20 0.94 2.75 -11.14
N ALA A 21 0.59 2.61 -9.86
CA ALA A 21 0.12 3.74 -9.05
C ALA A 21 1.21 4.82 -8.84
N PHE A 22 2.47 4.54 -9.20
CA PHE A 22 3.57 5.50 -9.13
C PHE A 22 3.83 6.24 -10.47
N GLU A 23 3.16 5.85 -11.55
CA GLU A 23 3.30 6.50 -12.86
C GLU A 23 2.40 7.75 -12.89
N GLY A 24 2.94 8.91 -12.50
CA GLY A 24 2.19 10.16 -12.55
C GLY A 24 3.04 11.39 -12.25
N GLY A 25 2.91 12.41 -13.10
CA GLY A 25 3.39 13.77 -12.81
C GLY A 25 2.26 14.58 -12.16
N GLY A 26 2.53 15.27 -11.07
CA GLY A 26 1.53 16.12 -10.41
C GLY A 26 1.87 16.46 -8.96
N PRO A 27 0.96 17.17 -8.27
CA PRO A 27 1.13 17.51 -6.86
C PRO A 27 1.19 16.26 -5.96
N PHE A 28 2.01 16.29 -4.92
CA PHE A 28 2.21 15.19 -3.99
C PHE A 28 0.92 14.74 -3.30
N ARG A 29 -0.01 15.67 -3.04
CA ARG A 29 -1.34 15.31 -2.51
C ARG A 29 -2.13 14.41 -3.47
N ALA A 30 -2.08 14.68 -4.78
CA ALA A 30 -2.76 13.86 -5.78
C ALA A 30 -2.09 12.48 -5.92
N PHE A 31 -0.76 12.44 -5.75
CA PHE A 31 -0.02 11.18 -5.63
C PHE A 31 -0.51 10.35 -4.42
N LEU A 32 -0.63 10.97 -3.23
CA LEU A 32 -1.14 10.28 -2.04
C LEU A 32 -2.55 9.73 -2.28
N GLU A 33 -3.46 10.55 -2.81
CA GLU A 33 -4.83 10.14 -3.10
C GLU A 33 -4.88 8.92 -4.04
N SER A 34 -4.14 8.98 -5.14
CA SER A 34 -4.06 7.89 -6.12
C SER A 34 -3.44 6.62 -5.52
N PHE A 35 -2.34 6.77 -4.78
CA PHE A 35 -1.67 5.66 -4.11
C PHE A 35 -2.60 4.96 -3.11
N ILE A 36 -3.21 5.73 -2.21
CA ILE A 36 -4.11 5.22 -1.16
C ILE A 36 -5.28 4.49 -1.79
N SER A 37 -5.94 5.09 -2.80
CA SER A 37 -7.08 4.46 -3.46
C SER A 37 -6.67 3.14 -4.12
N ASN A 38 -5.63 3.16 -4.95
CA ASN A 38 -5.19 1.99 -5.70
C ASN A 38 -4.71 0.85 -4.78
N TYR A 39 -3.98 1.19 -3.73
CA TYR A 39 -3.46 0.20 -2.79
C TYR A 39 -4.58 -0.46 -1.97
N ILE A 40 -5.53 0.33 -1.44
CA ILE A 40 -6.69 -0.19 -0.73
C ILE A 40 -7.56 -1.05 -1.65
N ASP A 41 -7.81 -0.63 -2.90
CA ASP A 41 -8.60 -1.40 -3.86
C ASP A 41 -7.92 -2.70 -4.29
N ALA A 42 -6.59 -2.69 -4.43
CA ALA A 42 -5.82 -3.87 -4.77
C ALA A 42 -5.89 -4.95 -3.67
N ILE A 43 -5.89 -4.53 -2.41
CA ILE A 43 -6.02 -5.41 -1.25
C ILE A 43 -7.46 -5.91 -1.09
N ALA A 44 -8.44 -5.00 -1.13
CA ALA A 44 -9.85 -5.32 -0.92
C ALA A 44 -10.39 -6.33 -1.95
N ARG A 45 -9.93 -6.26 -3.20
CA ARG A 45 -10.28 -7.23 -4.25
C ARG A 45 -9.70 -8.62 -4.05
N ARG A 46 -8.73 -8.78 -3.14
CA ARG A 46 -7.97 -10.04 -2.95
C ARG A 46 -7.80 -10.37 -1.46
N PRO A 47 -8.86 -10.75 -0.72
CA PRO A 47 -8.75 -11.06 0.71
C PRO A 47 -7.72 -12.16 1.04
N GLY A 48 -7.49 -13.11 0.12
CA GLY A 48 -6.48 -14.15 0.26
C GLY A 48 -5.03 -13.63 0.25
N LEU A 49 -4.78 -12.49 -0.41
CA LEU A 49 -3.46 -11.86 -0.50
C LEU A 49 -2.96 -11.41 0.89
N VAL A 50 -3.83 -10.84 1.72
CA VAL A 50 -3.47 -10.34 3.05
C VAL A 50 -3.00 -11.47 3.95
N ARG A 51 -3.74 -12.59 3.96
CA ARG A 51 -3.37 -13.78 4.73
C ARG A 51 -2.01 -14.32 4.31
N PHE A 52 -1.73 -14.33 3.01
CA PHE A 52 -0.43 -14.74 2.54
C PHE A 52 0.67 -13.76 2.91
N ILE A 53 0.46 -12.44 2.78
CA ILE A 53 1.49 -11.46 3.14
C ILE A 53 1.88 -11.65 4.61
N VAL A 54 0.90 -11.84 5.50
CA VAL A 54 1.15 -12.16 6.91
C VAL A 54 1.92 -13.47 7.06
N TRP A 55 1.55 -14.51 6.31
CA TRP A 55 2.27 -15.79 6.33
C TRP A 55 3.71 -15.64 5.83
N GLU A 56 3.97 -15.00 4.69
CA GLU A 56 5.32 -14.76 4.17
C GLU A 56 6.18 -13.98 5.16
N ILE A 57 5.63 -12.93 5.78
CA ILE A 57 6.34 -12.17 6.82
C ILE A 57 6.77 -13.11 7.96
N SER A 58 5.90 -14.02 8.39
CA SER A 58 6.24 -15.02 9.42
C SER A 58 7.34 -16.01 8.98
N GLN A 59 7.47 -16.24 7.66
CA GLN A 59 8.50 -17.10 7.06
C GLN A 59 9.77 -16.34 6.65
N GLY A 60 9.88 -15.04 7.00
CA GLY A 60 11.03 -14.20 6.67
C GLY A 60 10.95 -13.46 5.33
N GLY A 61 9.87 -13.61 4.57
CA GLY A 61 9.51 -12.76 3.43
C GLY A 61 10.34 -12.94 2.16
N ASN A 62 11.17 -13.98 2.07
CA ASN A 62 12.12 -14.15 0.97
C ASN A 62 11.46 -14.28 -0.41
N ASN A 63 10.33 -15.00 -0.51
CA ASN A 63 9.66 -15.17 -1.80
C ASN A 63 8.99 -13.86 -2.23
N PHE A 64 8.33 -13.17 -1.29
CA PHE A 64 7.75 -11.86 -1.54
C PHE A 64 8.80 -10.85 -2.01
N VAL A 65 9.95 -10.78 -1.33
CA VAL A 65 11.08 -9.90 -1.72
C VAL A 65 11.62 -10.26 -3.09
N LYS A 66 11.74 -11.56 -3.42
CA LYS A 66 12.19 -12.00 -4.75
C LYS A 66 11.22 -11.55 -5.85
N LEU A 67 9.92 -11.76 -5.67
CA LEU A 67 8.89 -11.34 -6.62
C LEU A 67 8.87 -9.83 -6.80
N LEU A 68 8.98 -9.08 -5.70
CA LEU A 68 9.05 -7.63 -5.71
C LEU A 68 10.27 -7.13 -6.49
N LYS A 69 11.46 -7.66 -6.21
CA LYS A 69 12.70 -7.30 -6.93
C LYS A 69 12.61 -7.62 -8.42
N MET A 70 12.06 -8.77 -8.78
CA MET A 70 11.88 -9.17 -10.17
C MET A 70 10.95 -8.21 -10.92
N HIS A 71 9.85 -7.79 -10.31
CA HIS A 71 8.90 -6.84 -10.91
C HIS A 71 9.45 -5.40 -10.96
N LEU A 72 10.21 -4.98 -9.95
CA LEU A 72 10.90 -3.70 -9.97
C LEU A 72 11.90 -3.66 -11.14
N ALA A 73 12.73 -4.71 -11.26
CA ALA A 73 13.72 -4.82 -12.33
C ALA A 73 13.08 -4.84 -13.72
N SER A 74 11.95 -5.54 -13.92
CA SER A 74 11.24 -5.56 -15.21
C SER A 74 10.65 -4.21 -15.61
N LYS A 75 10.50 -3.29 -14.65
CA LYS A 75 10.07 -1.91 -14.83
C LYS A 75 11.23 -0.90 -14.83
N GLY A 76 12.48 -1.37 -14.77
CA GLY A 76 13.67 -0.52 -14.74
C GLY A 76 13.96 0.13 -13.39
N PHE A 77 13.30 -0.31 -12.31
CA PHE A 77 13.52 0.19 -10.96
C PHE A 77 14.54 -0.67 -10.22
N ASN A 78 15.54 -0.02 -9.61
CA ASN A 78 16.50 -0.67 -8.71
C ASN A 78 15.99 -0.79 -7.26
N SER A 79 14.99 0.01 -6.89
CA SER A 79 14.37 0.02 -5.57
C SER A 79 12.93 0.53 -5.65
N ILE A 80 12.18 0.49 -4.55
CA ILE A 80 10.82 1.03 -4.49
C ILE A 80 10.90 2.57 -4.66
N PRO A 81 10.13 3.19 -5.58
CA PRO A 81 10.29 4.61 -5.91
C PRO A 81 9.70 5.58 -4.88
N ILE A 82 8.88 5.11 -3.93
CA ILE A 82 8.13 5.96 -2.99
C ILE A 82 9.03 6.89 -2.17
N PRO A 83 10.15 6.44 -1.55
CA PRO A 83 11.01 7.33 -0.78
C PRO A 83 11.59 8.48 -1.63
N ASP A 84 11.89 8.24 -2.90
CA ASP A 84 12.42 9.27 -3.80
C ASP A 84 11.32 10.26 -4.21
N ILE A 85 10.09 9.79 -4.44
CA ILE A 85 8.93 10.65 -4.70
C ILE A 85 8.67 11.59 -3.50
N ILE A 86 8.71 11.05 -2.28
CA ILE A 86 8.52 11.83 -1.04
C ILE A 86 9.65 12.85 -0.88
N ARG A 87 10.91 12.44 -1.09
CA ARG A 87 12.07 13.33 -1.02
C ARG A 87 11.93 14.50 -1.99
N ALA A 88 11.60 14.20 -3.25
CA ALA A 88 11.44 15.22 -4.28
C ALA A 88 10.28 16.19 -3.96
N ALA A 89 9.18 15.71 -3.35
CA ALA A 89 8.09 16.57 -2.91
C ALA A 89 8.51 17.55 -1.79
N ALA A 90 9.32 17.08 -0.84
CA ALA A 90 9.89 17.92 0.21
C ALA A 90 10.86 18.97 -0.37
N GLU A 91 11.72 18.57 -1.32
CA GLU A 91 12.64 19.48 -2.01
C GLU A 91 11.92 20.56 -2.82
N ARG A 92 10.73 20.25 -3.37
CA ARG A 92 9.86 21.22 -4.05
C ARG A 92 9.02 22.08 -3.10
N GLY A 93 9.10 21.85 -1.79
CA GLY A 93 8.32 22.58 -0.78
C GLY A 93 6.83 22.24 -0.77
N GLU A 94 6.42 21.14 -1.40
CA GLU A 94 5.00 20.71 -1.41
C GLU A 94 4.58 20.08 -0.07
N ILE A 95 5.56 19.58 0.69
CA ILE A 95 5.42 19.03 2.03
C ILE A 95 6.56 19.53 2.91
N ARG A 96 6.35 19.53 4.22
CA ARG A 96 7.43 19.82 5.18
C ARG A 96 8.54 18.77 5.09
N PRO A 97 9.78 19.10 5.49
CA PRO A 97 10.84 18.12 5.63
C PRO A 97 10.42 16.96 6.55
N THR A 98 10.62 15.73 6.08
CA THR A 98 10.29 14.51 6.81
C THR A 98 11.19 13.37 6.36
N ASP A 99 11.31 12.32 7.17
CA ASP A 99 11.98 11.09 6.77
C ASP A 99 11.11 10.34 5.72
N PRO A 100 11.61 10.12 4.49
CA PRO A 100 10.83 9.48 3.43
C PRO A 100 10.47 8.02 3.72
N VAL A 101 11.35 7.29 4.40
CA VAL A 101 11.15 5.88 4.73
C VAL A 101 10.09 5.74 5.81
N GLN A 102 10.12 6.59 6.84
CA GLN A 102 9.10 6.60 7.90
C GLN A 102 7.72 6.97 7.36
N LEU A 103 7.64 7.97 6.46
CA LEU A 103 6.37 8.33 5.84
C LEU A 103 5.83 7.19 4.96
N MET A 104 6.68 6.54 4.17
CA MET A 104 6.30 5.38 3.36
C MET A 104 5.75 4.24 4.23
N ILE A 105 6.46 3.88 5.31
CA ILE A 105 6.03 2.80 6.24
C ILE A 105 4.67 3.15 6.87
N SER A 106 4.52 4.40 7.32
CA SER A 106 3.26 4.88 7.92
C SER A 106 2.11 4.82 6.93
N LEU A 107 2.33 5.31 5.71
CA LEU A 107 1.34 5.30 4.63
C LEU A 107 0.88 3.87 4.30
N MET A 108 1.82 2.94 4.11
CA MET A 108 1.50 1.53 3.83
C MET A 108 0.77 0.87 5.01
N GLY A 109 1.28 1.07 6.24
CA GLY A 109 0.71 0.53 7.46
C GLY A 109 -0.75 0.97 7.66
N LEU A 110 -1.03 2.26 7.49
CA LEU A 110 -2.38 2.81 7.61
C LEU A 110 -3.35 2.22 6.58
N CYS A 111 -2.89 1.89 5.38
CA CYS A 111 -3.74 1.28 4.37
C CYS A 111 -3.98 -0.21 4.60
N VAL A 112 -2.95 -0.98 4.97
CA VAL A 112 -3.03 -2.45 5.06
C VAL A 112 -3.61 -2.94 6.39
N TYR A 113 -3.43 -2.18 7.47
CA TYR A 113 -3.78 -2.61 8.83
C TYR A 113 -5.24 -3.08 8.99
N PRO A 114 -6.27 -2.37 8.48
CA PRO A 114 -7.65 -2.81 8.64
C PRO A 114 -7.92 -4.21 8.09
N PHE A 115 -7.19 -4.62 7.04
CA PHE A 115 -7.35 -5.93 6.44
C PHE A 115 -6.59 -7.01 7.22
N ILE A 116 -5.40 -6.69 7.75
CA ILE A 116 -4.65 -7.61 8.62
C ILE A 116 -5.42 -7.86 9.92
N ALA A 117 -5.94 -6.79 10.52
CA ALA A 117 -6.68 -6.81 11.77
C ALA A 117 -8.18 -7.11 11.59
N GLN A 118 -8.63 -7.44 10.37
CA GLN A 118 -10.04 -7.69 10.05
C GLN A 118 -10.78 -8.53 11.09
N PRO A 119 -10.34 -9.76 11.44
CA PRO A 119 -11.09 -10.59 12.37
C PRO A 119 -11.19 -9.96 13.76
N ILE A 120 -10.21 -9.17 14.18
CA ILE A 120 -10.27 -8.47 15.47
C ILE A 120 -11.28 -7.35 15.36
N LEU A 121 -11.10 -6.44 14.38
CA LEU A 121 -11.91 -5.24 14.21
C LEU A 121 -13.41 -5.56 14.06
N GLU A 122 -13.76 -6.56 13.25
CA GLU A 122 -15.16 -6.93 13.03
C GLU A 122 -15.80 -7.62 14.26
N ASN A 123 -15.00 -8.23 15.15
CA ASN A 123 -15.50 -8.81 16.40
C ASN A 123 -15.64 -7.77 17.52
N ILE A 124 -14.75 -6.78 17.61
CA ILE A 124 -14.76 -5.78 18.69
C ILE A 124 -15.57 -4.52 18.35
N LEU A 125 -15.87 -4.27 17.08
CA LEU A 125 -16.67 -3.13 16.60
C LEU A 125 -17.93 -3.65 15.90
N PRO A 126 -19.06 -3.83 16.61
CA PRO A 126 -20.30 -4.33 16.02
C PRO A 126 -20.76 -3.45 14.85
N GLY A 127 -21.14 -4.10 13.74
CA GLY A 127 -21.60 -3.41 12.53
C GLY A 127 -20.50 -2.91 11.60
N LEU A 128 -19.22 -3.07 11.97
CA LEU A 128 -18.10 -2.84 11.08
C LEU A 128 -17.94 -4.01 10.11
N SER A 129 -17.76 -3.71 8.82
CA SER A 129 -17.20 -4.66 7.85
C SER A 129 -16.09 -3.97 7.07
N VAL A 130 -14.87 -4.54 7.10
CA VAL A 130 -13.71 -3.89 6.46
C VAL A 130 -13.74 -4.00 4.94
N THR A 131 -14.58 -4.89 4.42
CA THR A 131 -14.82 -5.09 2.99
C THR A 131 -16.03 -4.31 2.48
N ASP A 132 -16.78 -3.66 3.37
CA ASP A 132 -17.94 -2.86 2.99
C ASP A 132 -17.51 -1.64 2.13
N PRO A 133 -18.19 -1.35 1.00
CA PRO A 133 -17.82 -0.25 0.12
C PRO A 133 -17.82 1.13 0.81
N GLN A 134 -18.74 1.37 1.75
CA GLN A 134 -18.79 2.62 2.49
C GLN A 134 -17.60 2.73 3.45
N PHE A 135 -17.25 1.64 4.15
CA PHE A 135 -16.03 1.58 4.95
C PHE A 135 -14.78 1.88 4.10
N LEU A 136 -14.63 1.22 2.94
CA LEU A 136 -13.47 1.40 2.06
C LEU A 136 -13.35 2.87 1.60
N LYS A 137 -14.47 3.50 1.23
CA LYS A 137 -14.50 4.92 0.87
C LYS A 137 -14.06 5.82 2.03
N GLN A 138 -14.62 5.61 3.22
CA GLN A 138 -14.26 6.37 4.42
C GLN A 138 -12.78 6.16 4.79
N ARG A 139 -12.27 4.93 4.67
CA ARG A 139 -10.88 4.60 4.98
C ARG A 139 -9.92 5.35 4.06
N LYS A 140 -10.16 5.37 2.75
CA LYS A 140 -9.33 6.11 1.79
C LYS A 140 -9.22 7.59 2.18
N GLN A 141 -10.35 8.22 2.48
CA GLN A 141 -10.39 9.62 2.91
C GLN A 141 -9.65 9.84 4.23
N ALA A 142 -9.92 9.01 5.24
CA ALA A 142 -9.31 9.14 6.56
C ALA A 142 -7.78 8.97 6.51
N VAL A 143 -7.27 8.05 5.69
CA VAL A 143 -5.81 7.90 5.49
C VAL A 143 -5.25 9.13 4.79
N LEU A 144 -5.90 9.61 3.73
CA LEU A 144 -5.43 10.78 2.98
C LEU A 144 -5.33 12.00 3.89
N GLU A 145 -6.38 12.29 4.67
CA GLU A 145 -6.40 13.41 5.60
C GLU A 145 -5.30 13.28 6.65
N LEU A 146 -5.20 12.13 7.32
CA LEU A 146 -4.22 11.92 8.38
C LEU A 146 -2.78 12.06 7.87
N VAL A 147 -2.47 11.47 6.71
CA VAL A 147 -1.13 11.53 6.11
C VAL A 147 -0.84 12.95 5.62
N TRP A 148 -1.78 13.57 4.90
CA TRP A 148 -1.60 14.92 4.36
C TRP A 148 -1.46 15.96 5.47
N ASP A 149 -2.31 15.94 6.49
CA ASP A 149 -2.20 16.86 7.62
C ASP A 149 -0.90 16.68 8.40
N GLY A 150 -0.36 15.47 8.41
CA GLY A 150 0.94 15.17 9.00
C GLY A 150 2.12 15.75 8.23
N VAL A 151 1.97 16.09 6.94
CA VAL A 151 3.11 16.49 6.07
C VAL A 151 2.90 17.77 5.27
N LYS A 152 1.70 18.36 5.26
CA LYS A 152 1.45 19.64 4.60
C LYS A 152 2.42 20.72 5.12
N PRO A 153 2.77 21.73 4.29
CA PRO A 153 3.76 22.74 4.63
C PRO A 153 3.45 23.51 5.93
#